data_AF-A0A0C2BVK8-F1
#
_entry.id   AF-A0A0C2BVK8-F1
#
_cell.length_a   1.000
_cell.length_b   1.000
_cell.length_c   1.000
_cell.angle_alpha   90.00
_cell.angle_beta   90.00
_cell.angle_gamma   90.00
#
_symmetry.space_group_name_H-M   'P 1'
#
loop_
_entity.id
_entity.type
_entity.pdbx_description
1 polymer ?
#
loop_
_entity_poly.entity_id
_entity_poly.type
_entity_poly.pdbx_seq_one_letter_code
_entity_poly.pdbx_strand_id
1 'polypeptide(L)'
;MKAKTMKHLTSILFALILSTNAWALPPQIEADRLLLQAKTALDANDYEIAIQSFEKAAVLNVKMPDTFYFHFGKAYSGAKKWEKARAAYEQYLNQTGTRGKFYREALEGFNQADLEWTKAEKAYTDAMAKYTQEQNRYEANMRNCKTQEYDDYRKELEDRKERAWQKCQNYGKYGCMDGMSGSKALLEAAESASKRVWEFNEAPNTWCNKRYTAPSKPQR
;
A
#
# COMPACT_ATOMS: atom_id res chain seq x y z
N MET A 1 55.96 54.26 19.72
CA MET A 1 55.06 55.08 18.88
C MET A 1 53.86 54.24 18.46
N LYS A 2 52.68 54.85 18.57
CA LYS A 2 51.29 54.44 18.19
C LYS A 2 51.12 53.18 17.32
N ALA A 3 50.27 52.25 17.77
CA ALA A 3 49.44 51.42 16.91
C ALA A 3 47.97 51.55 17.37
N LYS A 4 47.31 52.54 16.76
CA LYS A 4 45.87 52.83 16.80
C LYS A 4 45.27 52.05 15.64
N THR A 5 44.43 51.03 15.91
CA THR A 5 43.34 50.52 15.04
C THR A 5 42.89 49.13 15.50
N MET A 6 42.07 49.04 16.54
CA MET A 6 41.38 47.77 16.88
C MET A 6 40.07 48.07 17.62
N LYS A 7 39.22 48.93 17.06
CA LYS A 7 37.84 49.15 17.58
C LYS A 7 36.76 49.30 16.50
N HIS A 8 37.12 49.29 15.22
CA HIS A 8 36.16 49.47 14.13
C HIS A 8 35.88 48.21 13.31
N LEU A 9 36.64 47.11 13.49
CA LEU A 9 36.41 45.88 12.74
C LEU A 9 35.27 45.01 13.29
N THR A 10 34.89 45.14 14.57
CA THR A 10 33.79 44.37 15.15
C THR A 10 32.41 44.94 14.84
N SER A 11 32.32 46.20 14.40
CA SER A 11 31.04 46.87 14.12
C SER A 11 30.50 46.64 12.70
N ILE A 12 31.31 46.12 11.77
CA ILE A 12 30.92 45.91 10.37
C ILE A 12 30.35 44.50 10.17
N LEU A 13 30.70 43.52 11.02
CA LEU A 13 30.22 42.15 10.88
C LEU A 13 28.77 41.94 11.37
N PHE A 14 28.21 42.88 12.14
CA PHE A 14 26.82 42.83 12.61
C PHE A 14 25.80 43.42 11.62
N ALA A 15 26.25 44.10 10.57
CA ALA A 15 25.38 44.79 9.61
C ALA A 15 24.96 43.94 8.39
N LEU A 16 25.49 42.73 8.21
CA LEU A 16 25.30 41.93 6.99
C LEU A 16 24.22 40.82 7.08
N ILE A 17 23.49 40.70 8.20
CA ILE A 17 22.49 39.63 8.39
C ILE A 17 21.04 40.14 8.15
N LEU A 18 20.84 41.43 7.87
CA LEU A 18 19.53 42.01 7.55
C LEU A 18 19.29 42.11 6.03
N SER A 19 19.65 41.08 5.27
CA SER A 19 19.08 40.90 3.93
C SER A 19 17.71 40.24 4.06
N THR A 20 16.76 40.94 4.67
CA THR A 20 15.36 40.54 4.63
C THR A 20 14.86 40.76 3.20
N ASN A 21 14.18 39.76 2.65
CA ASN A 21 13.59 39.78 1.31
C ASN A 21 12.62 40.97 1.17
N ALA A 22 13.11 42.12 0.73
CA ALA A 22 12.35 43.37 0.59
C ALA A 22 11.32 43.36 -0.56
N TRP A 23 11.06 42.18 -1.15
CA TRP A 23 10.16 41.96 -2.29
C TRP A 23 8.99 41.03 -1.96
N ALA A 24 8.84 40.60 -0.70
CA ALA A 24 7.69 39.82 -0.27
C ALA A 24 6.55 40.76 0.13
N LEU A 25 5.36 40.55 -0.45
CA LEU A 25 4.15 41.23 0.02
C LEU A 25 3.93 40.92 1.51
N PRO A 26 3.35 41.85 2.29
CA PRO A 26 2.94 41.55 3.66
C PRO A 26 2.08 40.28 3.70
N PRO A 27 2.24 39.39 4.69
CA PRO A 27 1.56 38.09 4.71
C PRO A 27 0.04 38.18 4.55
N GLN A 28 -0.60 39.20 5.13
CA GLN A 28 -2.04 39.42 4.98
C GLN A 28 -2.42 39.76 3.53
N ILE A 29 -1.64 40.63 2.87
CA ILE A 29 -1.89 41.03 1.49
C ILE A 29 -1.65 39.88 0.52
N GLU A 30 -0.63 39.06 0.80
CA GLU A 30 -0.37 37.84 0.01
C GLU A 30 -1.51 36.83 0.16
N ALA A 31 -2.05 36.66 1.38
CA ALA A 31 -3.23 35.82 1.59
C ALA A 31 -4.43 36.36 0.80
N ASP A 32 -4.73 37.66 0.88
CA ASP A 32 -5.84 38.27 0.15
C ASP A 32 -5.70 38.07 -1.37
N ARG A 33 -4.48 38.22 -1.91
CA ARG A 33 -4.17 37.94 -3.33
C ARG A 33 -4.44 36.48 -3.69
N LEU A 34 -3.99 35.55 -2.87
CA LEU A 34 -4.19 34.11 -3.08
C LEU A 34 -5.67 33.72 -2.97
N LEU A 35 -6.43 34.32 -2.04
CA LEU A 35 -7.87 34.09 -1.93
C LEU A 35 -8.63 34.63 -3.14
N LEU A 36 -8.22 35.77 -3.69
CA LEU A 36 -8.76 36.28 -4.95
C LEU A 36 -8.49 35.32 -6.10
N GLN A 37 -7.25 34.83 -6.23
CA GLN A 37 -6.89 33.84 -7.24
C GLN A 37 -7.72 32.55 -7.08
N ALA A 38 -7.87 32.06 -5.85
CA ALA A 38 -8.67 30.87 -5.55
C ALA A 38 -10.13 31.05 -5.96
N LYS A 39 -10.69 32.23 -5.67
CA LYS A 39 -12.06 32.58 -6.08
C LYS A 39 -12.20 32.63 -7.59
N THR A 40 -11.31 33.30 -8.31
CA THR A 40 -11.34 33.33 -9.78
C THR A 40 -11.25 31.93 -10.38
N ALA A 41 -10.40 31.07 -9.81
CA ALA A 41 -10.30 29.68 -10.24
C ALA A 41 -11.58 28.87 -9.97
N LEU A 42 -12.22 29.07 -8.80
CA LEU A 42 -13.53 28.48 -8.51
C LEU A 42 -14.61 28.90 -9.50
N ASP A 43 -14.68 30.19 -9.83
CA ASP A 43 -15.64 30.74 -10.80
C ASP A 43 -15.41 30.17 -12.21
N ALA A 44 -14.15 29.80 -12.53
CA ALA A 44 -13.77 29.12 -13.77
C ALA A 44 -13.89 27.58 -13.72
N ASN A 45 -14.31 27.00 -12.58
CA ASN A 45 -14.29 25.56 -12.31
C ASN A 45 -12.88 24.90 -12.39
N ASP A 46 -11.82 25.70 -12.25
CA ASP A 46 -10.45 25.20 -12.14
C ASP A 46 -10.13 24.86 -10.68
N TYR A 47 -10.67 23.71 -10.25
CA TYR A 47 -10.63 23.31 -8.85
C TYR A 47 -9.22 23.04 -8.33
N GLU A 48 -8.30 22.58 -9.18
CA GLU A 48 -6.91 22.31 -8.76
C GLU A 48 -6.14 23.60 -8.49
N ILE A 49 -6.29 24.62 -9.34
CA ILE A 49 -5.69 25.94 -9.08
C ILE A 49 -6.32 26.60 -7.86
N ALA A 50 -7.64 26.45 -7.67
CA ALA A 50 -8.31 26.93 -6.48
C ALA A 50 -7.74 26.30 -5.20
N ILE A 51 -7.60 24.97 -5.17
CA ILE A 51 -7.02 24.22 -4.05
C ILE A 51 -5.60 24.70 -3.76
N GLN A 52 -4.73 24.77 -4.77
CA GLN A 52 -3.34 25.20 -4.59
C GLN A 52 -3.26 26.62 -4.01
N SER A 53 -4.15 27.51 -4.43
CA SER A 53 -4.20 28.89 -3.94
C SER A 53 -4.66 28.94 -2.48
N PHE A 54 -5.67 28.15 -2.10
CA PHE A 54 -6.10 28.02 -0.71
C PHE A 54 -5.03 27.38 0.19
N GLU A 55 -4.34 26.33 -0.26
CA GLU A 55 -3.24 25.69 0.47
C GLU A 55 -2.10 26.69 0.72
N LYS A 56 -1.72 27.46 -0.30
CA LYS A 56 -0.72 28.54 -0.16
C LYS A 56 -1.17 29.63 0.80
N ALA A 57 -2.44 30.01 0.79
CA ALA A 57 -2.96 31.00 1.74
C ALA A 57 -2.91 30.46 3.18
N ALA A 58 -3.32 29.21 3.39
CA ALA A 58 -3.37 28.57 4.71
C ALA A 58 -2.02 28.55 5.44
N VAL A 59 -0.91 28.36 4.71
CA VAL A 59 0.43 28.31 5.31
C VAL A 59 0.98 29.68 5.73
N LEU A 60 0.34 30.79 5.34
CA LEU A 60 0.76 32.14 5.73
C LEU A 60 0.41 32.47 7.18
N ASN A 61 -0.38 31.64 7.86
CA ASN A 61 -0.76 31.78 9.29
C ASN A 61 -1.34 33.16 9.65
N VAL A 62 -2.06 33.78 8.72
CA VAL A 62 -2.80 35.03 8.95
C VAL A 62 -4.28 34.76 9.21
N LYS A 63 -4.99 35.76 9.71
CA LYS A 63 -6.43 35.64 9.95
C LYS A 63 -7.17 35.53 8.61
N MET A 64 -7.76 34.36 8.36
CA MET A 64 -8.57 34.11 7.19
C MET A 64 -10.01 34.63 7.38
N PRO A 65 -10.72 34.98 6.29
CA PRO A 65 -12.15 35.26 6.35
C PRO A 65 -12.93 34.03 6.83
N ASP A 66 -14.04 34.24 7.54
CA ASP A 66 -14.88 33.16 8.06
C ASP A 66 -15.44 32.25 6.95
N THR A 67 -15.48 32.71 5.70
CA THR A 67 -15.93 31.95 4.53
C THR A 67 -14.83 31.09 3.88
N PHE A 68 -13.58 31.17 4.38
CA PHE A 68 -12.43 30.49 3.81
C PHE A 68 -12.66 28.98 3.65
N TYR A 69 -13.00 28.31 4.75
CA TYR A 69 -13.16 26.86 4.77
C TYR A 69 -14.36 26.38 3.93
N PHE A 70 -15.42 27.19 3.82
CA PHE A 70 -16.53 26.89 2.92
C PHE A 70 -16.08 26.83 1.45
N HIS A 71 -15.37 27.85 0.98
CA HIS A 71 -14.89 27.89 -0.40
C HIS A 71 -13.81 26.83 -0.66
N PHE A 72 -12.99 26.52 0.33
CA PHE A 72 -12.01 25.45 0.24
C PHE A 72 -12.70 24.08 0.12
N GLY A 73 -13.75 23.84 0.91
CA GLY A 73 -14.62 22.66 0.77
C GLY A 73 -15.22 22.54 -0.62
N LYS A 74 -15.74 23.65 -1.18
CA LYS A 74 -16.23 23.67 -2.56
C LYS A 74 -15.17 23.28 -3.59
N ALA A 75 -13.95 23.79 -3.44
CA ALA A 75 -12.85 23.46 -4.34
C ALA A 75 -12.53 21.96 -4.28
N TYR A 76 -12.42 21.39 -3.07
CA TYR A 76 -12.19 19.95 -2.90
C TYR A 76 -13.34 19.09 -3.42
N SER A 77 -14.61 19.48 -3.21
CA SER A 77 -15.76 18.79 -3.79
C SER A 77 -15.72 18.79 -5.32
N GLY A 78 -15.41 19.94 -5.93
CA GLY A 78 -15.26 20.05 -7.38
C GLY A 78 -14.16 19.13 -7.93
N ALA A 79 -13.04 19.02 -7.21
CA ALA A 79 -11.95 18.10 -7.51
C ALA A 79 -12.22 16.64 -7.09
N LYS A 80 -13.40 16.31 -6.56
CA LYS A 80 -13.78 14.99 -6.04
C LYS A 80 -12.85 14.44 -4.95
N LYS A 81 -12.19 15.33 -4.21
CA LYS A 81 -11.33 15.00 -3.06
C LYS A 81 -12.19 14.97 -1.79
N TRP A 82 -13.06 13.96 -1.70
CA TRP A 82 -14.19 13.92 -0.75
C TRP A 82 -13.77 13.99 0.72
N GLU A 83 -12.69 13.31 1.12
CA GLU A 83 -12.16 13.36 2.48
C GLU A 83 -11.80 14.79 2.90
N LYS A 84 -11.04 15.48 2.05
CA LYS A 84 -10.61 16.86 2.28
C LYS A 84 -11.78 17.84 2.22
N ALA A 85 -12.73 17.61 1.31
CA ALA A 85 -13.96 18.41 1.23
C ALA A 85 -14.76 18.32 2.52
N ARG A 86 -14.98 17.09 3.02
CA ARG A 86 -15.68 16.84 4.29
C ARG A 86 -15.02 17.60 5.44
N ALA A 87 -13.71 17.45 5.60
CA ALA A 87 -12.95 18.13 6.66
C ALA A 87 -13.04 19.67 6.56
N ALA A 88 -12.99 20.23 5.35
CA ALA A 88 -13.10 21.67 5.15
C ALA A 88 -14.51 22.20 5.49
N TYR A 89 -15.58 21.51 5.07
CA TYR A 89 -16.94 21.92 5.45
C TYR A 89 -17.19 21.78 6.95
N GLU A 90 -16.70 20.69 7.56
CA GLU A 90 -16.76 20.49 9.01
C GLU A 90 -16.08 21.65 9.76
N GLN A 91 -14.88 22.03 9.34
CA GLN A 91 -14.16 23.15 9.92
C GLN A 91 -14.95 24.47 9.80
N TYR A 92 -15.56 24.74 8.65
CA TYR A 92 -16.41 25.92 8.48
C TYR A 92 -17.63 25.90 9.41
N LEU A 93 -18.33 24.76 9.50
CA LEU A 93 -19.51 24.60 10.36
C LEU A 93 -19.15 24.74 11.84
N ASN A 94 -18.00 24.23 12.26
CA ASN A 94 -17.50 24.36 13.63
C ASN A 94 -17.12 25.80 13.99
N GLN A 95 -16.52 26.53 13.04
CA GLN A 95 -16.11 27.92 13.26
C GLN A 95 -17.28 28.91 13.29
N THR A 96 -18.25 28.72 12.40
CA THR A 96 -19.32 29.69 12.17
C THR A 96 -20.65 29.31 12.82
N GLY A 97 -20.82 28.03 13.15
CA GLY A 97 -22.08 27.48 13.65
C GLY A 97 -23.25 27.75 12.71
N THR A 98 -24.45 27.83 13.27
CA THR A 98 -25.68 28.12 12.52
C THR A 98 -25.79 29.56 12.01
N ARG A 99 -24.83 30.44 12.39
CA ARG A 99 -24.81 31.85 11.98
C ARG A 99 -23.94 32.10 10.73
N GLY A 100 -23.23 31.08 10.26
CA GLY A 100 -22.39 31.20 9.07
C GLY A 100 -23.21 31.54 7.83
N LYS A 101 -22.70 32.48 7.02
CA LYS A 101 -23.35 32.94 5.78
C LYS A 101 -23.79 31.79 4.86
N PHE A 102 -22.99 30.74 4.78
CA PHE A 102 -23.18 29.55 3.95
C PHE A 102 -23.53 28.30 4.77
N TYR A 103 -24.20 28.44 5.92
CA TYR A 103 -24.46 27.30 6.81
C TYR A 103 -25.17 26.14 6.10
N ARG A 104 -26.25 26.43 5.35
CA ARG A 104 -27.04 25.40 4.67
C ARG A 104 -26.23 24.72 3.58
N GLU A 105 -25.56 25.50 2.74
CA GLU A 105 -24.75 25.00 1.63
C GLU A 105 -23.54 24.20 2.11
N ALA A 106 -22.92 24.61 3.22
CA ALA A 106 -21.83 23.86 3.83
C ALA A 106 -22.32 22.52 4.41
N LEU A 107 -23.51 22.49 5.03
CA LEU A 107 -24.08 21.26 5.56
C LEU A 107 -24.46 20.28 4.44
N GLU A 108 -25.02 20.78 3.34
CA GLU A 108 -25.29 19.98 2.14
C GLU A 108 -23.99 19.43 1.52
N GLY A 109 -22.98 20.29 1.37
CA GLY A 109 -21.66 19.90 0.88
C GLY A 109 -20.97 18.87 1.77
N PHE A 110 -21.09 19.01 3.09
CA PHE A 110 -20.59 18.04 4.06
C PHE A 110 -21.26 16.68 3.88
N ASN A 111 -22.60 16.63 3.85
CA ASN A 111 -23.35 15.38 3.68
C ASN A 111 -23.02 14.68 2.37
N GLN A 112 -22.87 15.44 1.28
CA GLN A 112 -22.47 14.88 -0.01
C GLN A 112 -21.05 14.30 0.05
N ALA A 113 -20.11 15.06 0.59
CA ALA A 113 -18.71 14.62 0.72
C ALA A 113 -18.59 13.38 1.61
N ASP A 114 -19.33 13.32 2.71
CA ASP A 114 -19.35 12.18 3.63
C ASP A 114 -19.96 10.92 3.00
N LEU A 115 -21.05 11.07 2.24
CA LEU A 115 -21.64 9.98 1.49
C LEU A 115 -20.67 9.40 0.46
N GLU A 116 -20.02 10.26 -0.34
CA GLU A 116 -19.09 9.81 -1.37
C GLU A 116 -17.81 9.22 -0.78
N TRP A 117 -17.31 9.78 0.33
CA TRP A 117 -16.20 9.19 1.08
C TRP A 117 -16.55 7.79 1.61
N THR A 118 -17.71 7.64 2.24
CA THR A 118 -18.16 6.35 2.80
C THR A 118 -18.34 5.28 1.72
N LYS A 119 -18.87 5.65 0.55
CA LYS A 119 -18.96 4.74 -0.60
C LYS A 119 -17.58 4.26 -1.06
N ALA A 120 -16.60 5.16 -1.15
CA ALA A 120 -15.24 4.83 -1.55
C ALA A 120 -14.57 3.92 -0.52
N GLU A 121 -14.73 4.21 0.77
CA GLU A 121 -14.21 3.39 1.87
C GLU A 121 -14.81 1.98 1.85
N LYS A 122 -16.14 1.86 1.69
CA LYS A 122 -16.82 0.57 1.55
C LYS A 122 -16.33 -0.21 0.33
N ALA A 123 -16.15 0.44 -0.82
CA ALA A 123 -15.65 -0.23 -2.01
C ALA A 123 -14.22 -0.76 -1.81
N TYR A 124 -13.38 -0.02 -1.11
CA TYR A 124 -12.03 -0.45 -0.76
C TYR A 124 -12.03 -1.65 0.19
N THR A 125 -12.83 -1.62 1.25
CA THR A 125 -12.93 -2.74 2.20
C THR A 125 -13.50 -4.00 1.55
N ASP A 126 -14.53 -3.86 0.70
CA ASP A 126 -15.10 -4.97 -0.08
C ASP A 126 -14.04 -5.58 -1.03
N ALA A 127 -13.21 -4.75 -1.68
CA ALA A 127 -12.12 -5.22 -2.54
C ALA A 127 -11.02 -5.94 -1.75
N MET A 128 -10.63 -5.39 -0.60
CA MET A 128 -9.62 -5.97 0.27
C MET A 128 -10.06 -7.31 0.87
N ALA A 129 -11.35 -7.44 1.22
CA ALA A 129 -11.92 -8.68 1.70
C ALA A 129 -11.86 -9.78 0.63
N LYS A 130 -12.18 -9.45 -0.63
CA LYS A 130 -12.05 -10.38 -1.77
C LYS A 130 -10.60 -10.81 -1.99
N TYR A 131 -9.66 -9.85 -1.99
CA TYR A 131 -8.23 -10.16 -2.12
C TYR A 131 -7.76 -11.13 -1.03
N THR A 132 -8.12 -10.85 0.23
CA THR A 132 -7.79 -11.72 1.37
C THR A 132 -8.39 -13.11 1.22
N GLN A 133 -9.64 -13.20 0.77
CA GLN A 133 -10.29 -14.48 0.51
C GLN A 133 -9.56 -15.27 -0.58
N GLU A 134 -9.11 -14.61 -1.66
CA GLU A 134 -8.34 -15.26 -2.71
C GLU A 134 -6.96 -15.72 -2.24
N GLN A 135 -6.28 -14.94 -1.40
CA GLN A 135 -5.03 -15.35 -0.78
C GLN A 135 -5.22 -16.58 0.12
N ASN A 136 -6.22 -16.56 0.99
CA ASN A 136 -6.56 -17.71 1.83
C ASN A 136 -6.91 -18.95 0.99
N ARG A 137 -7.63 -18.77 -0.13
CA ARG A 137 -7.92 -19.86 -1.08
C ARG A 137 -6.64 -20.41 -1.69
N TYR A 138 -5.73 -19.54 -2.12
CA TYR A 138 -4.44 -19.94 -2.67
C TYR A 138 -3.62 -20.71 -1.62
N GLU A 139 -3.52 -20.20 -0.40
CA GLU A 139 -2.80 -20.85 0.70
C GLU A 139 -3.42 -22.20 1.08
N ALA A 140 -4.74 -22.29 1.14
CA ALA A 140 -5.44 -23.55 1.42
C ALA A 140 -5.20 -24.58 0.31
N ASN A 141 -5.28 -24.16 -0.96
CA ASN A 141 -4.95 -25.02 -2.09
C ASN A 141 -3.49 -25.49 -2.03
N MET A 142 -2.55 -24.59 -1.69
CA MET A 142 -1.14 -24.93 -1.52
C MET A 142 -0.91 -25.88 -0.35
N ARG A 143 -1.63 -25.73 0.75
CA ARG A 143 -1.58 -26.65 1.90
C ARG A 143 -2.08 -28.04 1.52
N ASN A 144 -3.19 -28.13 0.79
CA ASN A 144 -3.75 -29.39 0.32
C ASN A 144 -2.85 -30.08 -0.72
N CYS A 145 -2.20 -29.31 -1.62
CA CYS A 145 -1.20 -29.84 -2.55
C CYS A 145 -0.03 -30.48 -1.77
N LYS A 146 0.47 -29.80 -0.73
CA LYS A 146 1.56 -30.32 0.11
C LYS A 146 1.21 -31.59 0.89
N THR A 147 -0.02 -31.76 1.36
CA THR A 147 -0.40 -32.95 2.14
C THR A 147 -0.77 -34.12 1.26
N GLN A 148 -1.60 -33.91 0.25
CA GLN A 148 -2.13 -35.01 -0.55
C GLN A 148 -1.06 -35.65 -1.46
N GLU A 149 -0.20 -34.84 -2.08
CA GLU A 149 0.89 -35.39 -2.90
C GLU A 149 2.01 -35.99 -2.06
N TYR A 150 2.31 -35.44 -0.88
CA TYR A 150 3.31 -36.02 0.02
C TYR A 150 2.85 -37.36 0.60
N ASP A 151 1.57 -37.48 0.94
CA ASP A 151 0.99 -38.72 1.44
C ASP A 151 0.88 -39.79 0.33
N ASP A 152 0.46 -39.40 -0.88
CA ASP A 152 0.43 -40.29 -2.05
C ASP A 152 1.85 -40.76 -2.43
N TYR A 153 2.82 -39.84 -2.44
CA TYR A 153 4.24 -40.15 -2.68
C TYR A 153 4.83 -41.08 -1.61
N ARG A 154 4.58 -40.77 -0.33
CA ARG A 154 5.03 -41.62 0.80
C ARG A 154 4.46 -43.03 0.65
N LYS A 155 3.18 -43.15 0.31
CA LYS A 155 2.52 -44.44 0.07
C LYS A 155 3.13 -45.21 -1.09
N GLU A 156 3.37 -44.57 -2.23
CA GLU A 156 4.03 -45.22 -3.37
C GLU A 156 5.45 -45.70 -3.01
N LEU A 157 6.18 -44.90 -2.22
CA LEU A 157 7.53 -45.24 -1.79
C LEU A 157 7.55 -46.42 -0.82
N GLU A 158 6.61 -46.50 0.12
CA GLU A 158 6.42 -47.67 0.98
C GLU A 158 5.98 -48.90 0.17
N ASP A 159 5.06 -48.78 -0.78
CA ASP A 159 4.67 -49.88 -1.67
C ASP A 159 5.85 -50.41 -2.50
N ARG A 160 6.75 -49.52 -2.94
CA ARG A 160 7.98 -49.91 -3.65
C ARG A 160 8.95 -50.66 -2.74
N LYS A 161 9.11 -50.22 -1.48
CA LYS A 161 9.93 -50.92 -0.48
C LYS A 161 9.35 -52.31 -0.19
N GLU A 162 8.05 -52.42 0.03
CA GLU A 162 7.37 -53.69 0.30
C GLU A 162 7.51 -54.65 -0.89
N ARG A 163 7.27 -54.20 -2.13
CA ARG A 163 7.49 -55.02 -3.33
C ARG A 163 8.93 -55.49 -3.47
N ALA A 164 9.90 -54.64 -3.14
CA ALA A 164 11.31 -55.01 -3.16
C ALA A 164 11.61 -56.08 -2.09
N TRP A 165 11.07 -55.91 -0.88
CA TRP A 165 11.21 -56.84 0.23
C TRP A 165 10.55 -58.20 -0.05
N GLN A 166 9.33 -58.22 -0.59
CA GLN A 166 8.63 -59.44 -1.01
C GLN A 166 9.38 -60.21 -2.10
N LYS A 167 9.95 -59.49 -3.08
CA LYS A 167 10.84 -60.11 -4.07
C LYS A 167 12.04 -60.77 -3.39
N CYS A 168 12.71 -60.07 -2.47
CA CYS A 168 13.83 -60.60 -1.69
C CYS A 168 13.46 -61.88 -0.92
N GLN A 169 12.25 -61.97 -0.35
CA GLN A 169 11.79 -63.19 0.33
C GLN A 169 11.51 -64.35 -0.63
N ASN A 170 10.84 -64.08 -1.76
CA ASN A 170 10.50 -65.08 -2.77
C ASN A 170 11.74 -65.64 -3.50
N TYR A 171 12.86 -64.90 -3.53
CA TYR A 171 14.13 -65.40 -4.04
C TYR A 171 14.82 -66.44 -3.13
N GLY A 172 14.24 -66.77 -1.97
CA GLY A 172 14.55 -68.00 -1.26
C GLY A 172 15.99 -68.13 -0.73
N LYS A 173 16.12 -67.95 0.58
CA LYS A 173 17.00 -68.75 1.46
C LYS A 173 18.52 -68.53 1.47
N TYR A 174 19.16 -67.72 0.61
CA TYR A 174 20.63 -67.50 0.70
C TYR A 174 21.20 -66.11 0.33
N GLY A 175 20.47 -64.98 0.41
CA GLY A 175 21.07 -63.75 -0.14
C GLY A 175 20.67 -62.38 0.36
N CYS A 176 19.82 -62.23 1.39
CA CYS A 176 19.44 -60.89 1.84
C CYS A 176 19.92 -60.50 3.24
N MET A 177 20.47 -61.44 4.03
CA MET A 177 20.94 -61.14 5.39
C MET A 177 22.46 -61.32 5.58
N ASP A 178 23.14 -62.13 4.77
CA ASP A 178 24.60 -62.29 4.85
C ASP A 178 25.27 -61.76 3.59
N GLY A 179 25.66 -60.49 3.59
CA GLY A 179 26.50 -59.94 2.53
C GLY A 179 26.27 -58.47 2.23
N MET A 180 26.79 -57.60 3.09
CA MET A 180 26.99 -56.16 2.86
C MET A 180 28.01 -55.86 1.73
N SER A 181 27.87 -56.48 0.56
CA SER A 181 28.73 -56.24 -0.63
C SER A 181 27.94 -55.89 -1.90
N GLY A 182 26.60 -55.90 -1.85
CA GLY A 182 25.73 -55.27 -2.86
C GLY A 182 25.53 -53.76 -2.65
N SER A 183 26.31 -53.14 -1.75
CA SER A 183 26.11 -51.77 -1.28
C SER A 183 26.16 -50.75 -2.40
N LYS A 184 27.00 -50.90 -3.43
CA LYS A 184 27.16 -49.86 -4.45
C LYS A 184 25.92 -49.66 -5.32
N ALA A 185 25.29 -50.71 -5.83
CA ALA A 185 24.10 -50.58 -6.70
C ALA A 185 22.84 -50.16 -5.92
N LEU A 186 22.73 -50.57 -4.66
CA LEU A 186 21.64 -50.13 -3.77
C LEU A 186 21.86 -48.70 -3.25
N LEU A 187 23.11 -48.32 -2.96
CA LEU A 187 23.48 -46.96 -2.56
C LEU A 187 23.38 -46.00 -3.76
N GLU A 188 23.78 -46.41 -4.97
CA GLU A 188 23.60 -45.62 -6.20
C GLU A 188 22.13 -45.51 -6.62
N ALA A 189 21.32 -46.56 -6.40
CA ALA A 189 19.87 -46.48 -6.59
C ALA A 189 19.21 -45.59 -5.53
N ALA A 190 19.68 -45.63 -4.28
CA ALA A 190 19.21 -44.77 -3.20
C ALA A 190 19.68 -43.31 -3.35
N GLU A 191 20.89 -43.07 -3.85
CA GLU A 191 21.46 -41.75 -4.16
C GLU A 191 20.86 -41.16 -5.44
N SER A 192 20.59 -41.97 -6.48
CA SER A 192 19.81 -41.54 -7.64
C SER A 192 18.37 -41.23 -7.26
N ALA A 193 17.79 -41.94 -6.29
CA ALA A 193 16.47 -41.62 -5.75
C ALA A 193 16.53 -40.34 -4.91
N SER A 194 17.56 -40.15 -4.07
CA SER A 194 17.71 -38.96 -3.22
C SER A 194 18.04 -37.69 -4.02
N LYS A 195 18.86 -37.79 -5.08
CA LYS A 195 19.18 -36.68 -5.98
C LYS A 195 17.97 -36.23 -6.80
N ARG A 196 17.13 -37.17 -7.25
CA ARG A 196 15.82 -36.84 -7.83
C ARG A 196 14.87 -36.22 -6.81
N VAL A 197 14.88 -36.68 -5.57
CA VAL A 197 14.12 -36.05 -4.47
C VAL A 197 14.58 -34.60 -4.22
N TRP A 198 15.88 -34.31 -4.38
CA TRP A 198 16.43 -32.97 -4.19
C TRP A 198 16.13 -32.02 -5.37
N GLU A 199 16.30 -32.47 -6.62
CA GLU A 199 15.90 -31.71 -7.83
C GLU A 199 14.37 -31.48 -7.90
N PHE A 200 13.57 -32.39 -7.32
CA PHE A 200 12.11 -32.27 -7.26
C PHE A 200 11.61 -31.40 -6.09
N ASN A 201 12.46 -31.07 -5.11
CA ASN A 201 12.12 -30.14 -4.02
C ASN A 201 12.03 -28.67 -4.49
N GLU A 202 12.56 -28.32 -5.67
CA GLU A 202 12.34 -27.01 -6.31
C GLU A 202 11.15 -26.99 -7.30
N ALA A 203 10.71 -28.17 -7.77
CA ALA A 203 9.60 -28.35 -8.71
C ALA A 203 8.14 -28.21 -8.19
N PRO A 204 7.81 -28.20 -6.87
CA PRO A 204 6.40 -28.19 -6.42
C PRO A 204 5.63 -26.98 -6.95
N ASN A 205 6.34 -25.85 -7.09
CA ASN A 205 5.78 -24.57 -7.49
C ASN A 205 5.36 -24.55 -8.98
N THR A 206 6.01 -25.32 -9.85
CA THR A 206 5.69 -25.37 -11.30
C THR A 206 4.59 -26.36 -11.66
N TRP A 207 4.41 -27.42 -10.86
CA TRP A 207 3.42 -28.46 -11.14
C TRP A 207 2.04 -28.15 -10.51
N CYS A 208 1.98 -27.69 -9.26
CA CYS A 208 0.72 -27.22 -8.65
C CYS A 208 0.17 -26.00 -9.43
N ASN A 209 0.99 -25.03 -9.87
CA ASN A 209 0.51 -23.90 -10.68
C ASN A 209 -0.13 -24.36 -12.00
N LYS A 210 0.52 -25.25 -12.77
CA LYS A 210 -0.01 -25.73 -14.06
C LYS A 210 -1.38 -26.42 -13.96
N ARG A 211 -1.69 -27.05 -12.82
CA ARG A 211 -2.95 -27.78 -12.62
C ARG A 211 -4.08 -26.91 -12.07
N TYR A 212 -3.75 -25.89 -11.26
CA TYR A 212 -4.75 -25.03 -10.58
C TYR A 212 -4.94 -23.64 -11.19
N THR A 213 -4.06 -23.16 -12.09
CA THR A 213 -4.30 -21.93 -12.89
C THR A 213 -5.09 -22.19 -14.17
N ALA A 214 -5.46 -23.44 -14.46
CA ALA A 214 -6.35 -23.75 -15.58
C ALA A 214 -7.79 -23.36 -15.19
N PRO A 215 -8.48 -22.48 -15.94
CA PRO A 215 -9.87 -22.15 -15.64
C PRO A 215 -10.69 -23.45 -15.66
N SER A 216 -11.42 -23.72 -14.58
CA SER A 216 -12.29 -24.88 -14.47
C SER A 216 -13.27 -24.87 -15.64
N LYS A 217 -13.14 -25.81 -16.58
CA LYS A 217 -14.15 -25.99 -17.63
C LYS A 217 -15.50 -26.23 -16.95
N PRO A 218 -16.58 -25.54 -17.38
CA PRO A 218 -17.90 -25.78 -16.82
C PRO A 218 -18.27 -27.24 -17.05
N GLN A 219 -18.63 -27.93 -15.96
CA GLN A 219 -19.14 -29.29 -16.01
C GLN A 219 -20.47 -29.27 -16.79
N ARG A 220 -20.53 -30.07 -17.86
CA ARG A 220 -21.74 -30.34 -18.64
C ARG A 220 -22.45 -31.56 -18.08
#